data_AF-A0A127ES43-F1
#
_entry.id   AF-A0A127ES43-F1
#
_cell.length_a   1.000
_cell.length_b   1.000
_cell.length_c   1.000
_cell.angle_alpha   90.00
_cell.angle_beta   90.00
_cell.angle_gamma   90.00
#
_symmetry.space_group_name_H-M   'P 1'
#
loop_
_entity.id
_entity.type
_entity.pdbx_description
1 polymer ?
#
loop_
_entity_poly.entity_id
_entity_poly.type
_entity_poly.pdbx_seq_one_letter_code
_entity_poly.pdbx_strand_id
1 'polypeptide(L)'
;MERIEYRNVIDKTDWKRGPWNDEPDKIQWQDAETGLACLIVRGPVGALCGYVGVPAGHPFHGLDYGSCPQSCGGDYCDHRPESSLDAHGGITFASGCSDLSRDRWEKWRSRKPELERDAKKYPSGDAAQSLKEWTGCFDNYEAWAERGHARFICHTPGPGEPDNTWWFGFDCAHAGDICPSMSRLGLRSMSGDYGEVYRDIDYVTAECQKLAKQLAARR
;
A
#
# COMPACT_ATOMS: atom_id res chain seq x y z
N MET A 1 2.20 6.04 19.16
CA MET A 1 1.52 4.75 18.90
C MET A 1 2.47 3.57 19.10
N GLU A 2 2.00 2.41 19.56
CA GLU A 2 2.77 1.16 19.44
C GLU A 2 2.78 0.66 17.99
N ARG A 3 3.86 0.00 17.59
CA ARG A 3 4.00 -0.59 16.24
C ARG A 3 3.08 -1.80 16.11
N ILE A 4 2.24 -1.83 15.08
CA ILE A 4 1.33 -2.95 14.78
C ILE A 4 1.86 -3.69 13.55
N GLU A 5 1.91 -5.03 13.63
CA GLU A 5 2.37 -5.89 12.53
C GLU A 5 1.29 -6.91 12.14
N TYR A 6 1.04 -7.01 10.84
CA TYR A 6 0.17 -8.04 10.25
C TYR A 6 1.03 -9.02 9.47
N ARG A 7 0.95 -10.30 9.83
CA ARG A 7 1.76 -11.39 9.26
C ARG A 7 0.87 -12.45 8.65
N ASN A 8 1.39 -13.17 7.66
CA ASN A 8 0.69 -14.29 6.99
C ASN A 8 -0.64 -13.88 6.35
N VAL A 9 -0.71 -12.66 5.83
CA VAL A 9 -1.88 -12.09 5.16
C VAL A 9 -1.87 -12.46 3.67
N ILE A 10 -0.67 -12.66 3.12
CA ILE A 10 -0.44 -13.08 1.74
C ILE A 10 0.11 -14.50 1.72
N ASP A 11 -0.42 -15.34 0.83
CA ASP A 11 0.09 -16.69 0.59
C ASP A 11 1.37 -16.65 -0.27
N LYS A 12 2.52 -16.78 0.41
CA LYS A 12 3.86 -16.73 -0.16
C LYS A 12 4.44 -18.13 -0.45
N THR A 13 3.63 -19.19 -0.36
CA THR A 13 4.13 -20.59 -0.47
C THR A 13 4.87 -20.84 -1.77
N ASP A 14 4.33 -20.35 -2.89
CA ASP A 14 4.99 -20.50 -4.20
C ASP A 14 6.00 -19.39 -4.52
N TRP A 15 6.47 -18.58 -3.54
CA TRP A 15 7.55 -17.61 -3.79
C TRP A 15 8.91 -18.29 -3.63
N LYS A 16 9.92 -17.84 -4.39
CA LYS A 16 11.31 -18.19 -4.08
C LYS A 16 11.61 -17.82 -2.62
N ARG A 17 12.48 -18.60 -1.96
CA ARG A 17 12.89 -18.29 -0.58
C ARG A 17 13.70 -16.99 -0.53
N GLY A 18 13.44 -16.17 0.49
CA GLY A 18 14.12 -14.89 0.75
C GLY A 18 13.64 -14.25 2.07
N PRO A 19 14.14 -13.04 2.41
CA PRO A 19 13.80 -12.35 3.66
C PRO A 19 12.28 -12.18 3.87
N TRP A 20 11.55 -11.91 2.78
CA TRP A 20 10.10 -11.74 2.76
C TRP A 20 9.29 -12.90 3.33
N ASN A 21 9.87 -14.11 3.46
CA ASN A 21 9.17 -15.25 4.04
C ASN A 21 8.80 -15.03 5.52
N ASP A 22 9.67 -14.35 6.27
CA ASP A 22 9.52 -14.17 7.71
C ASP A 22 9.14 -12.73 8.10
N GLU A 23 9.01 -11.86 7.10
CA GLU A 23 8.58 -10.47 7.25
C GLU A 23 7.06 -10.33 7.32
N PRO A 24 6.54 -9.34 8.09
CA PRO A 24 5.15 -8.90 8.00
C PRO A 24 4.75 -8.48 6.59
N ASP A 25 3.45 -8.53 6.34
CA ASP A 25 2.80 -8.07 5.11
C ASP A 25 2.26 -6.66 5.25
N LYS A 26 2.06 -6.21 6.48
CA LYS A 26 1.78 -4.81 6.78
C LYS A 26 2.36 -4.43 8.13
N ILE A 27 2.89 -3.22 8.21
CA ILE A 27 3.35 -2.60 9.45
C ILE A 27 2.71 -1.23 9.55
N GLN A 28 2.27 -0.85 10.74
CA GLN A 28 1.81 0.48 11.07
C GLN A 28 2.62 1.01 12.25
N TRP A 29 3.05 2.26 12.17
CA TRP A 29 3.69 2.95 13.28
C TRP A 29 3.48 4.46 13.18
N GLN A 30 3.89 5.18 14.21
CA GLN A 30 3.99 6.64 14.18
C GLN A 30 5.47 7.02 14.11
N ASP A 31 5.85 7.85 13.15
CA ASP A 31 7.20 8.38 13.08
C ASP A 31 7.50 9.22 14.31
N ALA A 32 8.59 8.90 15.02
CA ALA A 32 8.89 9.49 16.31
C ALA A 32 9.30 10.97 16.23
N GLU A 33 9.87 11.39 15.09
CA GLU A 33 10.36 12.76 14.91
C GLU A 33 9.24 13.71 14.49
N THR A 34 8.37 13.28 13.58
CA THR A 34 7.33 14.13 12.99
C THR A 34 5.95 13.94 13.60
N GLY A 35 5.72 12.79 14.25
CA GLY A 35 4.42 12.35 14.76
C GLY A 35 3.45 11.89 13.67
N LEU A 36 3.88 11.80 12.39
CA LEU A 36 3.03 11.36 11.29
C LEU A 36 2.86 9.84 11.29
N ALA A 37 1.67 9.38 10.91
CA ALA A 37 1.38 7.95 10.77
C ALA A 37 2.12 7.40 9.55
N CYS A 38 2.69 6.19 9.67
CA CYS A 38 3.43 5.51 8.62
C CYS A 38 2.92 4.08 8.45
N LEU A 39 2.90 3.61 7.21
CA LEU A 39 2.57 2.24 6.85
C LEU A 39 3.65 1.65 5.94
N ILE A 40 3.90 0.35 6.13
CA ILE A 40 4.46 -0.52 5.11
C ILE A 40 3.35 -1.48 4.70
N VAL A 41 3.11 -1.66 3.41
CA VAL A 41 2.12 -2.63 2.90
C VAL A 41 2.75 -3.43 1.77
N ARG A 42 2.62 -4.76 1.83
CA ARG A 42 3.09 -5.65 0.78
C ARG A 42 2.14 -5.64 -0.40
N GLY A 43 2.66 -5.23 -1.56
CA GLY A 43 1.90 -5.13 -2.80
C GLY A 43 1.63 -6.50 -3.46
N PRO A 44 0.81 -6.52 -4.53
CA PRO A 44 0.42 -7.76 -5.23
C PRO A 44 1.59 -8.54 -5.84
N VAL A 45 2.66 -7.84 -6.21
CA VAL A 45 3.89 -8.45 -6.76
C VAL A 45 4.91 -8.86 -5.68
N GLY A 46 4.53 -8.70 -4.41
CA GLY A 46 5.31 -9.10 -3.22
C GLY A 46 6.32 -8.07 -2.71
N ALA A 47 6.53 -6.98 -3.45
CA ALA A 47 7.32 -5.82 -3.00
C ALA A 47 6.67 -5.15 -1.78
N LEU A 48 7.48 -4.53 -0.93
CA LEU A 48 7.01 -3.68 0.16
C LEU A 48 6.85 -2.24 -0.34
N CYS A 49 5.72 -1.61 -0.05
CA CYS A 49 5.44 -0.22 -0.39
C CYS A 49 5.31 0.61 0.89
N GLY A 50 5.72 1.86 0.85
CA GLY A 50 5.70 2.77 2.01
C GLY A 50 4.65 3.88 1.86
N TYR A 51 4.04 4.27 2.97
CA TYR A 51 3.01 5.31 3.00
C TYR A 51 3.16 6.19 4.25
N VAL A 52 2.95 7.48 4.10
CA VAL A 52 2.93 8.46 5.19
C VAL A 52 1.61 9.23 5.16
N GLY A 53 0.95 9.26 6.30
CA GLY A 53 -0.36 9.87 6.50
C GLY A 53 -0.25 11.27 7.06
N VAL A 54 -0.95 12.22 6.44
CA VAL A 54 -1.13 13.59 6.96
C VAL A 54 -2.55 13.79 7.50
N PRO A 55 -2.72 14.51 8.62
CA PRO A 55 -4.04 14.76 9.20
C PRO A 55 -4.84 15.81 8.42
N ALA A 56 -6.15 15.90 8.67
CA ALA A 56 -7.08 16.85 8.04
C ALA A 56 -6.63 18.33 8.03
N GLY A 57 -5.85 18.77 9.02
CA GLY A 57 -5.34 20.14 9.09
C GLY A 57 -4.09 20.43 8.26
N HIS A 58 -3.51 19.42 7.60
CA HIS A 58 -2.28 19.57 6.84
C HIS A 58 -2.56 20.17 5.45
N PRO A 59 -1.71 21.07 4.91
CA PRO A 59 -1.94 21.70 3.60
C PRO A 59 -2.07 20.72 2.42
N PHE A 60 -1.49 19.53 2.54
CA PHE A 60 -1.58 18.48 1.52
C PHE A 60 -2.72 17.49 1.74
N HIS A 61 -3.51 17.64 2.81
CA HIS A 61 -4.64 16.75 3.03
C HIS A 61 -5.70 16.93 1.93
N GLY A 62 -6.17 15.82 1.36
CA GLY A 62 -7.19 15.84 0.29
C GLY A 62 -6.64 16.13 -1.11
N LEU A 63 -5.32 16.24 -1.27
CA LEU A 63 -4.72 16.39 -2.60
C LEU A 63 -4.55 15.01 -3.23
N ASP A 64 -5.38 14.72 -4.23
CA ASP A 64 -5.22 13.55 -5.09
C ASP A 64 -3.95 13.65 -5.92
N TYR A 65 -3.49 12.52 -6.44
CA TYR A 65 -2.38 12.46 -7.38
C TYR A 65 -2.60 13.41 -8.57
N GLY A 66 -1.59 14.20 -8.95
CA GLY A 66 -1.74 15.19 -10.02
C GLY A 66 -2.37 16.51 -9.58
N SER A 67 -2.85 16.62 -8.35
CA SER A 67 -3.46 17.86 -7.85
C SER A 67 -2.40 18.89 -7.48
N CYS A 68 -2.57 20.11 -7.98
CA CYS A 68 -1.74 21.25 -7.61
C CYS A 68 -2.35 21.97 -6.38
N PRO A 69 -1.66 22.05 -5.23
CA PRO A 69 -2.16 22.77 -4.06
C PRO A 69 -2.38 24.26 -4.31
N GLN A 70 -1.68 24.83 -5.30
CA GLN A 70 -1.74 26.26 -5.60
C GLN A 70 -2.71 26.60 -6.74
N SER A 71 -3.36 25.60 -7.36
CA SER A 71 -4.26 25.80 -8.51
C SER A 71 -3.65 26.66 -9.61
N CYS A 72 -2.34 26.51 -9.87
CA CYS A 72 -1.58 27.42 -10.74
C CYS A 72 -1.87 27.29 -12.24
N GLY A 73 -2.81 26.44 -12.65
CA GLY A 73 -3.27 26.28 -14.04
C GLY A 73 -2.30 25.54 -14.97
N GLY A 74 -1.18 25.02 -14.47
CA GLY A 74 -0.21 24.27 -15.28
C GLY A 74 -0.55 22.77 -15.35
N ASP A 75 -0.39 22.19 -16.55
CA ASP A 75 -0.54 20.75 -16.79
C ASP A 75 0.51 19.91 -16.02
N TYR A 76 1.66 20.53 -15.71
CA TYR A 76 2.68 20.04 -14.79
C TYR A 76 3.25 21.23 -14.00
N CYS A 77 3.47 21.05 -12.70
CA CYS A 77 4.12 22.08 -11.87
C CYS A 77 4.84 21.46 -10.67
N ASP A 78 5.82 22.21 -10.15
CA ASP A 78 6.68 21.79 -9.04
C ASP A 78 5.98 21.83 -7.68
N HIS A 79 4.74 22.31 -7.63
CA HIS A 79 3.95 22.39 -6.41
C HIS A 79 3.23 21.08 -6.07
N ARG A 80 3.12 20.16 -7.04
CA ARG A 80 2.39 18.91 -6.83
C ARG A 80 3.15 18.02 -5.84
N PRO A 81 2.44 17.20 -5.05
CA PRO A 81 3.09 16.25 -4.15
C PRO A 81 4.10 15.36 -4.88
N GLU A 82 3.78 14.84 -6.06
CA GLU A 82 4.69 13.97 -6.82
C GLU A 82 5.90 14.68 -7.44
N SER A 83 5.83 16.00 -7.64
CA SER A 83 6.97 16.79 -8.12
C SER A 83 7.83 17.32 -6.97
N SER A 84 7.24 17.55 -5.80
CA SER A 84 7.87 18.24 -4.68
C SER A 84 8.35 17.32 -3.57
N LEU A 85 7.83 16.10 -3.48
CA LEU A 85 8.21 15.09 -2.50
C LEU A 85 9.12 14.06 -3.15
N ASP A 86 10.23 13.78 -2.50
CA ASP A 86 11.20 12.78 -2.92
C ASP A 86 11.06 11.49 -2.11
N ALA A 87 10.75 10.40 -2.80
CA ALA A 87 10.65 9.07 -2.26
C ALA A 87 11.21 8.06 -3.28
N HIS A 88 11.42 6.80 -2.89
CA HIS A 88 11.90 5.75 -3.78
C HIS A 88 10.98 5.60 -5.00
N GLY A 89 11.51 5.90 -6.19
CA GLY A 89 10.72 5.87 -7.43
C GLY A 89 9.68 6.99 -7.57
N GLY A 90 9.68 7.96 -6.64
CA GLY A 90 8.71 9.04 -6.57
C GLY A 90 7.45 8.68 -5.80
N ILE A 91 6.55 9.65 -5.65
CA ILE A 91 5.21 9.40 -5.12
C ILE A 91 4.42 8.66 -6.20
N THR A 92 3.78 7.56 -5.82
CA THR A 92 2.92 6.74 -6.69
C THR A 92 1.53 6.54 -6.11
N PHE A 93 1.26 7.08 -4.92
CA PHE A 93 -0.04 7.02 -4.27
C PHE A 93 -0.37 8.33 -3.55
N ALA A 94 -1.60 8.80 -3.69
CA ALA A 94 -2.17 9.91 -2.93
C ALA A 94 -3.69 9.71 -2.81
N SER A 95 -4.18 9.36 -1.61
CA SER A 95 -5.61 9.17 -1.36
C SER A 95 -5.93 9.10 0.13
N GLY A 96 -7.21 9.22 0.49
CA GLY A 96 -7.69 9.02 1.85
C GLY A 96 -7.55 7.57 2.33
N CYS A 97 -7.79 7.38 3.63
CA CYS A 97 -7.98 6.04 4.21
C CYS A 97 -8.93 5.18 3.37
N SER A 98 -8.55 3.93 3.15
CA SER A 98 -9.42 2.94 2.50
C SER A 98 -10.70 2.74 3.32
N ASP A 99 -11.84 2.99 2.67
CA ASP A 99 -13.16 2.85 3.29
C ASP A 99 -13.44 1.39 3.67
N LEU A 100 -13.62 1.08 4.96
CA LEU A 100 -13.95 -0.27 5.43
C LEU A 100 -15.40 -0.37 5.90
N SER A 101 -16.27 0.52 5.44
CA SER A 101 -17.69 0.54 5.80
C SER A 101 -18.46 -0.69 5.32
N ARG A 102 -19.56 -0.99 6.01
CA ARG A 102 -20.52 -2.02 5.60
C ARG A 102 -21.08 -1.76 4.20
N ASP A 103 -21.34 -0.50 3.85
CA ASP A 103 -21.84 -0.13 2.52
C ASP A 103 -20.85 -0.49 1.41
N ARG A 104 -19.55 -0.26 1.62
CA ARG A 104 -18.52 -0.67 0.67
C ARG A 104 -18.43 -2.19 0.59
N TRP A 105 -18.48 -2.88 1.73
CA TRP A 105 -18.49 -4.34 1.77
C TRP A 105 -19.68 -4.91 0.99
N GLU A 106 -20.91 -4.40 1.20
CA GLU A 106 -22.12 -4.81 0.50
C GLU A 106 -21.98 -4.68 -1.02
N LYS A 107 -21.48 -3.53 -1.50
CA LYS A 107 -21.18 -3.32 -2.92
C LYS A 107 -20.15 -4.33 -3.41
N TRP A 108 -19.07 -4.56 -2.67
CA TRP A 108 -18.03 -5.51 -3.05
C TRP A 108 -18.56 -6.95 -3.09
N ARG A 109 -19.26 -7.44 -2.05
CA ARG A 109 -19.77 -8.82 -1.99
C ARG A 109 -20.83 -9.10 -3.05
N SER A 110 -21.58 -8.09 -3.50
CA SER A 110 -22.58 -8.24 -4.57
C SER A 110 -21.96 -8.69 -5.91
N ARG A 111 -20.65 -8.48 -6.10
CA ARG A 111 -19.90 -8.93 -7.27
C ARG A 111 -19.55 -10.42 -7.26
N LYS A 112 -19.82 -11.16 -6.17
CA LYS A 112 -19.47 -12.59 -6.04
C LYS A 112 -19.94 -13.42 -7.24
N PRO A 113 -21.19 -13.30 -7.76
CA PRO A 113 -21.64 -14.09 -8.90
C PRO A 113 -20.88 -13.77 -10.21
N GLU A 114 -20.50 -12.50 -10.41
CA GLU A 114 -19.64 -12.07 -11.53
C GLU A 114 -18.25 -12.70 -11.41
N LEU A 115 -17.63 -12.61 -10.23
CA LEU A 115 -16.32 -13.21 -9.96
C LEU A 115 -16.33 -14.72 -10.17
N GLU A 116 -17.37 -15.43 -9.71
CA GLU A 116 -17.51 -16.88 -9.88
C GLU A 116 -17.66 -17.27 -11.36
N ARG A 117 -18.42 -16.50 -12.14
CA ARG A 117 -18.54 -16.71 -13.58
C ARG A 117 -17.22 -16.47 -14.30
N ASP A 118 -16.54 -15.38 -13.97
CA ASP A 118 -15.30 -14.99 -14.63
C ASP A 118 -14.15 -15.92 -14.25
N ALA A 119 -14.11 -16.42 -13.01
CA ALA A 119 -13.17 -17.43 -12.55
C ALA A 119 -13.34 -18.79 -13.29
N LYS A 120 -14.57 -19.16 -13.66
CA LYS A 120 -14.79 -20.35 -14.51
C LYS A 120 -14.21 -20.16 -15.91
N LYS A 121 -14.31 -18.94 -16.46
CA LYS A 121 -13.76 -18.59 -17.78
C LYS A 121 -12.23 -18.46 -17.75
N TYR A 122 -11.70 -17.90 -16.68
CA TYR A 122 -10.27 -17.64 -16.48
C TYR A 122 -9.82 -18.19 -15.11
N PRO A 123 -9.52 -19.50 -15.03
CA PRO A 123 -9.17 -20.15 -13.75
C PRO A 123 -7.92 -19.61 -13.07
N SER A 124 -7.04 -18.94 -13.82
CA SER A 124 -5.83 -18.27 -13.32
C SER A 124 -5.91 -16.75 -13.37
N GLY A 125 -7.10 -16.18 -13.60
CA GLY A 125 -7.31 -14.73 -13.67
C GLY A 125 -7.63 -14.11 -12.30
N ASP A 126 -7.68 -12.77 -12.28
CA ASP A 126 -7.87 -11.97 -11.06
C ASP A 126 -9.14 -12.34 -10.28
N ALA A 127 -10.21 -12.74 -10.97
CA ALA A 127 -11.45 -13.18 -10.33
C ALA A 127 -11.26 -14.46 -9.51
N ALA A 128 -10.54 -15.45 -10.05
CA ALA A 128 -10.24 -16.70 -9.35
C ALA A 128 -9.30 -16.45 -8.16
N GLN A 129 -8.29 -15.60 -8.35
CA GLN A 129 -7.39 -15.18 -7.27
C GLN A 129 -8.16 -14.46 -6.16
N SER A 130 -9.04 -13.52 -6.51
CA SER A 130 -9.86 -12.78 -5.54
C SER A 130 -10.76 -13.70 -4.72
N LEU A 131 -11.44 -14.68 -5.35
CA LEU A 131 -12.26 -15.66 -4.64
C LEU A 131 -11.45 -16.49 -3.64
N LYS A 132 -10.24 -16.93 -4.03
CA LYS A 132 -9.31 -17.65 -3.15
C LYS A 132 -8.87 -16.75 -2.00
N GLU A 133 -8.36 -15.56 -2.31
CA GLU A 133 -7.81 -14.61 -1.33
C GLU A 133 -8.84 -14.07 -0.34
N TRP A 134 -10.11 -13.99 -0.73
CA TRP A 134 -11.21 -13.45 0.09
C TRP A 134 -12.20 -14.54 0.51
N THR A 135 -11.77 -15.80 0.50
CA THR A 135 -12.56 -16.91 1.05
C THR A 135 -12.93 -16.61 2.51
N GLY A 136 -14.20 -16.82 2.85
CA GLY A 136 -14.79 -16.52 4.16
C GLY A 136 -15.23 -15.07 4.36
N CYS A 137 -14.80 -14.12 3.52
CA CYS A 137 -15.10 -12.69 3.69
C CYS A 137 -16.39 -12.25 2.95
N PHE A 138 -16.83 -12.99 1.93
CA PHE A 138 -18.04 -12.64 1.18
C PHE A 138 -19.28 -12.60 2.07
N ASP A 139 -19.38 -13.52 3.02
CA ASP A 139 -20.55 -13.71 3.90
C ASP A 139 -20.30 -13.31 5.36
N ASN A 140 -19.16 -12.65 5.62
CA ASN A 140 -18.77 -12.18 6.94
C ASN A 140 -18.06 -10.83 6.83
N TYR A 141 -18.75 -9.76 7.23
CA TYR A 141 -18.21 -8.40 7.23
C TYR A 141 -17.00 -8.25 8.14
N GLU A 142 -17.02 -8.82 9.34
CA GLU A 142 -15.90 -8.63 10.29
C GLU A 142 -14.63 -9.29 9.76
N ALA A 143 -14.75 -10.48 9.17
CA ALA A 143 -13.61 -11.14 8.51
C ALA A 143 -13.10 -10.35 7.30
N TRP A 144 -14.00 -9.66 6.56
CA TRP A 144 -13.61 -8.78 5.47
C TRP A 144 -12.90 -7.51 5.97
N ALA A 145 -13.43 -6.87 7.01
CA ALA A 145 -12.89 -5.65 7.59
C ALA A 145 -11.52 -5.91 8.24
N GLU A 146 -11.37 -7.00 9.01
CA GLU A 146 -10.09 -7.42 9.60
C GLU A 146 -9.03 -7.66 8.52
N ARG A 147 -9.38 -8.42 7.46
CA ARG A 147 -8.49 -8.64 6.31
C ARG A 147 -8.19 -7.34 5.57
N GLY A 148 -9.17 -6.43 5.50
CA GLY A 148 -9.02 -5.09 4.97
C GLY A 148 -8.01 -4.26 5.76
N HIS A 149 -8.10 -4.24 7.10
CA HIS A 149 -7.10 -3.59 7.95
C HIS A 149 -5.71 -4.20 7.79
N ALA A 150 -5.61 -5.49 7.50
CA ALA A 150 -4.33 -6.15 7.26
C ALA A 150 -3.72 -5.88 5.86
N ARG A 151 -4.50 -5.37 4.89
CA ARG A 151 -4.07 -5.26 3.47
C ARG A 151 -4.20 -3.89 2.84
N PHE A 152 -5.18 -3.11 3.23
CA PHE A 152 -5.49 -1.84 2.58
C PHE A 152 -4.72 -0.68 3.22
N ILE A 153 -4.60 0.40 2.46
CA ILE A 153 -3.94 1.64 2.89
C ILE A 153 -4.92 2.39 3.79
N CYS A 154 -4.79 2.15 5.08
CA CYS A 154 -5.54 2.75 6.18
C CYS A 154 -4.86 2.32 7.48
N HIS A 155 -4.91 3.13 8.53
CA HIS A 155 -4.43 2.74 9.84
C HIS A 155 -5.59 2.31 10.74
N THR A 156 -5.29 1.55 11.79
CA THR A 156 -6.18 1.44 12.94
C THR A 156 -5.85 2.59 13.89
N PRO A 157 -6.69 3.63 14.02
CA PRO A 157 -6.38 4.79 14.85
C PRO A 157 -6.25 4.42 16.32
N GLY A 158 -5.19 4.92 16.96
CA GLY A 158 -5.04 4.86 18.41
C GLY A 158 -5.97 5.87 19.12
N PRO A 159 -6.10 5.78 20.45
CA PRO A 159 -6.86 6.78 21.21
C PRO A 159 -6.36 8.20 20.94
N GLY A 160 -7.25 9.07 20.41
CA GLY A 160 -6.94 10.46 20.10
C GLY A 160 -6.21 10.70 18.77
N GLU A 161 -5.94 9.66 17.99
CA GLU A 161 -5.36 9.79 16.66
C GLU A 161 -6.42 10.14 15.60
N PRO A 162 -6.04 10.86 14.52
CA PRO A 162 -6.96 11.22 13.47
C PRO A 162 -7.42 9.97 12.70
N ASP A 163 -8.73 9.75 12.64
CA ASP A 163 -9.34 8.69 11.82
C ASP A 163 -9.42 9.11 10.32
N ASN A 164 -9.45 10.42 10.07
CA ASN A 164 -9.40 10.99 8.73
C ASN A 164 -7.95 11.37 8.35
N THR A 165 -7.25 10.42 7.74
CA THR A 165 -5.86 10.56 7.30
C THR A 165 -5.75 10.47 5.78
N TRP A 166 -4.96 11.37 5.20
CA TRP A 166 -4.63 11.35 3.78
C TRP A 166 -3.23 10.80 3.56
N TRP A 167 -3.10 9.75 2.76
CA TRP A 167 -1.87 8.99 2.60
C TRP A 167 -1.16 9.36 1.31
N PHE A 168 0.12 9.65 1.42
CA PHE A 168 1.07 9.72 0.31
C PHE A 168 1.97 8.49 0.37
N GLY A 169 2.24 7.86 -0.77
CA GLY A 169 3.04 6.64 -0.79
C GLY A 169 3.87 6.44 -2.05
N PHE A 170 4.76 5.48 -1.95
CA PHE A 170 5.68 5.03 -2.99
C PHE A 170 5.72 3.49 -3.01
N ASP A 171 6.06 2.90 -4.15
CA ASP A 171 6.19 1.44 -4.28
C ASP A 171 7.62 1.02 -4.59
N CYS A 172 8.02 -0.14 -4.06
CA CYS A 172 9.32 -0.75 -4.39
C CYS A 172 9.17 -1.83 -5.46
N ALA A 173 8.44 -1.52 -6.54
CA ALA A 173 8.28 -2.39 -7.71
C ALA A 173 8.80 -1.72 -8.99
N HIS A 174 9.88 -0.93 -8.85
CA HIS A 174 10.53 -0.23 -9.95
C HIS A 174 11.61 -1.09 -10.62
N ALA A 175 12.14 -0.60 -11.74
CA ALA A 175 13.27 -1.24 -12.41
C ALA A 175 14.46 -1.38 -11.44
N GLY A 176 14.94 -2.61 -11.26
CA GLY A 176 16.01 -2.94 -10.30
C GLY A 176 15.52 -3.37 -8.91
N ASP A 177 14.22 -3.30 -8.63
CA ASP A 177 13.68 -3.85 -7.38
C ASP A 177 13.26 -5.31 -7.55
N ILE A 178 13.62 -6.15 -6.57
CA ILE A 178 13.15 -7.52 -6.51
C ILE A 178 11.68 -7.53 -6.09
N CYS A 179 10.82 -8.06 -6.97
CA CYS A 179 9.42 -8.38 -6.69
C CYS A 179 9.27 -9.90 -6.45
N PRO A 180 9.17 -10.37 -5.18
CA PRO A 180 9.21 -11.80 -4.83
C PRO A 180 8.23 -12.68 -5.62
N SER A 181 7.02 -12.21 -5.92
CA SER A 181 6.03 -13.02 -6.62
C SER A 181 6.32 -13.15 -8.13
N MET A 182 7.07 -12.21 -8.72
CA MET A 182 7.43 -12.24 -10.15
C MET A 182 8.40 -13.38 -10.48
N SER A 183 9.14 -13.88 -9.48
CA SER A 183 9.96 -15.09 -9.62
C SER A 183 9.15 -16.33 -10.07
N ARG A 184 7.83 -16.35 -9.84
CA ARG A 184 6.90 -17.41 -10.26
C ARG A 184 6.75 -17.51 -11.79
N LEU A 185 6.95 -16.42 -12.51
CA LEU A 185 6.67 -16.38 -13.95
C LEU A 185 7.78 -17.04 -14.79
N GLY A 186 8.84 -17.57 -14.17
CA GLY A 186 9.97 -18.16 -14.90
C GLY A 186 10.70 -17.17 -15.81
N LEU A 187 10.25 -15.91 -15.82
CA LEU A 187 10.97 -14.78 -16.36
C LEU A 187 12.24 -14.69 -15.53
N ARG A 188 13.35 -15.18 -16.10
CA ARG A 188 14.66 -14.63 -15.77
C ARG A 188 14.45 -13.12 -15.74
N SER A 189 14.96 -12.45 -14.70
CA SER A 189 15.10 -11.01 -14.74
C SER A 189 15.49 -10.62 -16.16
N MET A 190 14.64 -9.84 -16.84
CA MET A 190 14.90 -9.39 -18.22
C MET A 190 16.19 -8.54 -18.28
N SER A 191 16.79 -8.29 -17.13
CA SER A 191 18.04 -7.61 -16.86
C SER A 191 19.07 -8.62 -16.31
N GLY A 192 19.96 -9.11 -17.18
CA GLY A 192 21.12 -9.89 -16.72
C GLY A 192 22.00 -9.09 -15.76
N ASP A 193 22.58 -9.72 -14.73
CA ASP A 193 23.63 -9.16 -13.83
C ASP A 193 23.46 -7.73 -13.27
N TYR A 194 22.29 -7.09 -13.36
CA TYR A 194 22.08 -5.68 -12.97
C TYR A 194 21.95 -5.44 -11.46
N GLY A 195 22.30 -6.41 -10.60
CA GLY A 195 22.35 -6.20 -9.14
C GLY A 195 21.00 -5.79 -8.53
N GLU A 196 19.92 -6.49 -8.88
CA GLU A 196 18.58 -6.25 -8.32
C GLU A 196 18.59 -6.28 -6.78
N VAL A 197 17.82 -5.39 -6.17
CA VAL A 197 17.78 -5.21 -4.71
C VAL A 197 16.37 -5.44 -4.18
N TYR A 198 16.25 -6.30 -3.17
CA TYR A 198 15.02 -6.37 -2.39
C TYR A 198 14.98 -5.22 -1.40
N ARG A 199 13.94 -4.38 -1.49
CA ARG A 199 13.71 -3.28 -0.54
C ARG A 199 12.99 -3.86 0.68
N ASP A 200 13.80 -4.20 1.69
CA ASP A 200 13.33 -4.78 2.94
C ASP A 200 12.64 -3.74 3.86
N ILE A 201 12.20 -4.20 5.02
CA ILE A 201 11.49 -3.36 6.00
C ILE A 201 12.33 -2.18 6.45
N ASP A 202 13.64 -2.35 6.65
CA ASP A 202 14.50 -1.29 7.15
C ASP A 202 14.67 -0.20 6.09
N TYR A 203 14.86 -0.58 4.84
CA TYR A 203 14.88 0.35 3.70
C TYR A 203 13.56 1.15 3.60
N VAL A 204 12.42 0.46 3.57
CA VAL A 204 11.13 1.14 3.41
C VAL A 204 10.79 1.99 4.64
N THR A 205 11.20 1.58 5.84
CA THR A 205 11.07 2.39 7.06
C THR A 205 11.85 3.69 6.93
N ALA A 206 13.12 3.63 6.52
CA ALA A 206 13.96 4.81 6.33
C ALA A 206 13.39 5.76 5.27
N GLU A 207 12.86 5.22 4.17
CA GLU A 207 12.26 6.02 3.11
C GLU A 207 10.92 6.67 3.56
N CYS A 208 10.13 5.97 4.38
CA CYS A 208 8.96 6.57 5.04
C CYS A 208 9.36 7.71 5.99
N GLN A 209 10.43 7.55 6.77
CA GLN A 209 10.93 8.61 7.66
C GLN A 209 11.39 9.85 6.87
N LYS A 210 12.11 9.64 5.76
CA LYS A 210 12.52 10.71 4.83
C LYS A 210 11.29 11.44 4.27
N LEU A 211 10.27 10.71 3.82
CA LEU A 211 9.02 11.30 3.32
C LEU A 211 8.26 12.05 4.41
N ALA A 212 8.19 11.49 5.62
CA ALA A 212 7.52 12.12 6.77
C ALA A 212 8.14 13.47 7.13
N LYS A 213 9.47 13.58 7.13
CA LYS A 213 10.17 14.85 7.35
C LYS A 213 9.79 15.90 6.32
N GLN A 214 9.72 15.52 5.04
CA GLN A 214 9.34 16.42 3.96
C GLN A 214 7.89 16.92 4.09
N LEU A 215 6.97 16.03 4.46
CA LEU A 215 5.58 16.40 4.71
C LEU A 215 5.48 17.31 5.95
N ALA A 216 6.13 16.96 7.06
CA ALA A 216 6.11 17.76 8.27
C ALA A 216 6.70 19.18 8.09
N ALA A 217 7.64 19.36 7.16
CA ALA A 217 8.18 20.68 6.81
C ALA A 217 7.21 21.58 6.03
N ARG A 218 6.06 21.05 5.56
CA ARG A 218 5.04 21.75 4.77
C ARG A 218 3.75 22.02 5.58
N ARG A 219 3.91 22.34 6.87
CA ARG A 219 2.81 22.68 7.79
C ARG A 219 2.36 24.13 7.70
#